data_AF-A0A453I2Z7-F1
#
_entry.id   AF-A0A453I2Z7-F1
#
_cell.length_a   1.000
_cell.length_b   1.000
_cell.length_c   1.000
_cell.angle_alpha   90.00
_cell.angle_beta   90.00
_cell.angle_gamma   90.00
#
_symmetry.space_group_name_H-M   'P 1'
#
loop_
_entity.id
_entity.type
_entity.pdbx_description
1 polymer ?
#
loop_
_entity_poly.entity_id
_entity_poly.type
_entity_poly.pdbx_seq_one_letter_code
_entity_poly.pdbx_strand_id
1 'polypeptide(L)'
;KAEAHLYTIIKIARDEDLKEQTGKDIYFDLVDHEKVRSFRIQKQLPFSTFKEEVAKEYGIPVQFQRFWLWAKRQNHTYRPNRPLNPHEEMQSVGQLREISNKAQNAELKLFLEVEFGLDLQPLPPPEKSKEDILLFFKLYNPEKEVLCFVGRLFVKALGKPSDILRKLTEMAGFTPDEEIELYEEIKFEPNVMCEHIDKKLTFRASQLEDGDIVCFQKSPKADSGTQVRYPDIPSFLEYVHNRQVVHFRSLEKPKDDEFCLELSKLHTYDDVVERVARQLGLDDPAKIRLTSHNCYSQQPKPQPIRYQGVEHLLDMLVHYNQTSDILYYEVLDIPLPELQFLKTLKVAFHHATKEEVVIHSIRLPKNSTIADVIIDLKTKVDLSSPTAELRVLEVFYHKIYKIFPLHEKIENINDQYWTLRAEEVCKTNDVPEEEKNPSQHDRLIHVYHFTKDPLQNQIQNFGDPFFLAICEGETLAEVKGRIQRKLQVPDEEFSKWKFAFISMNRPDYLQDSDVVSARFQRRDVYGAWEQYLGLEHTDTAPKRAYTANQNRHTHEKPVRIYN
;
A
#
# COMPACT_ATOMS: atom_id res chain seq x y z
N LYS A 1 -23.26 30.96 6.56
CA LYS A 1 -23.16 30.15 5.32
C LYS A 1 -23.90 30.79 4.13
N ALA A 2 -25.00 31.52 4.32
CA ALA A 2 -25.80 32.11 3.22
C ALA A 2 -25.03 33.09 2.30
N GLU A 3 -24.08 33.87 2.81
CA GLU A 3 -23.35 34.89 2.03
C GLU A 3 -22.00 34.43 1.48
N ALA A 4 -21.61 33.16 1.68
CA ALA A 4 -20.27 32.69 1.29
C ALA A 4 -20.00 32.84 -0.22
N HIS A 5 -21.05 32.75 -1.05
CA HIS A 5 -20.98 32.90 -2.51
C HIS A 5 -20.64 34.33 -2.98
N LEU A 6 -20.78 35.34 -2.11
CA LEU A 6 -20.46 36.74 -2.39
C LEU A 6 -18.98 37.07 -2.22
N TYR A 7 -18.21 36.17 -1.58
CA TYR A 7 -16.79 36.35 -1.31
C TYR A 7 -15.93 35.50 -2.25
N THR A 8 -14.69 35.92 -2.44
CA THR A 8 -13.65 35.18 -3.14
C THR A 8 -12.38 35.22 -2.31
N ILE A 9 -11.52 34.23 -2.52
CA ILE A 9 -10.20 34.18 -1.89
C ILE A 9 -9.18 34.73 -2.88
N ILE A 10 -8.33 35.64 -2.41
CA ILE A 10 -7.14 36.10 -3.12
C ILE A 10 -5.92 35.62 -2.35
N LYS A 11 -5.00 34.91 -3.00
CA LYS A 11 -3.72 34.46 -2.45
C LYS A 11 -2.61 35.34 -3.02
N ILE A 12 -1.79 35.93 -2.16
CA ILE A 12 -0.70 36.83 -2.56
C ILE A 12 0.63 36.19 -2.19
N ALA A 13 1.48 35.98 -3.19
CA ALA A 13 2.88 35.61 -2.99
C ALA A 13 3.80 36.84 -3.10
N ARG A 14 4.84 36.90 -2.27
CA ARG A 14 5.87 37.95 -2.26
C ARG A 14 7.27 37.35 -2.29
N ASP A 15 8.28 38.20 -2.50
CA ASP A 15 9.69 37.81 -2.47
C ASP A 15 10.11 37.13 -1.14
N GLU A 16 9.49 37.52 -0.02
CA GLU A 16 9.73 36.85 1.28
C GLU A 16 9.19 35.42 1.30
N ASP A 17 8.00 35.19 0.74
CA ASP A 17 7.37 33.86 0.72
C ASP A 17 8.18 32.91 -0.19
N LEU A 18 8.63 33.42 -1.34
CA LEU A 18 9.52 32.72 -2.28
C LEU A 18 10.82 32.29 -1.58
N LYS A 19 11.43 33.22 -0.82
CA LYS A 19 12.67 32.99 -0.07
C LYS A 19 12.50 32.00 1.08
N GLU A 20 11.38 32.06 1.79
CA GLU A 20 11.13 31.20 2.95
C GLU A 20 10.86 29.75 2.56
N GLN A 21 10.12 29.53 1.46
CA GLN A 21 9.68 28.21 1.01
C GLN A 21 10.73 27.47 0.17
N THR A 22 11.51 28.19 -0.66
CA THR A 22 12.51 27.58 -1.54
C THR A 22 13.60 26.89 -0.73
N GLY A 23 13.86 25.61 -1.02
CA GLY A 23 14.88 24.80 -0.35
C GLY A 23 14.43 24.14 0.95
N LYS A 24 13.17 24.34 1.37
CA LYS A 24 12.58 23.68 2.54
C LYS A 24 11.37 22.86 2.14
N ASP A 25 10.31 23.59 1.80
CA ASP A 25 9.00 23.03 1.44
C ASP A 25 8.92 22.74 -0.06
N ILE A 26 9.67 23.50 -0.85
CA ILE A 26 9.60 23.49 -2.31
C ILE A 26 10.99 23.61 -2.89
N TYR A 27 11.31 22.75 -3.84
CA TYR A 27 12.58 22.81 -4.58
C TYR A 27 12.35 23.23 -6.04
N PHE A 28 11.20 22.86 -6.61
CA PHE A 28 10.78 23.22 -7.97
C PHE A 28 9.57 24.18 -7.94
N ASP A 29 9.52 25.12 -8.87
CA ASP A 29 8.60 26.25 -8.91
C ASP A 29 8.88 27.28 -7.81
N LEU A 30 8.08 28.35 -7.80
CA LEU A 30 8.30 29.53 -6.99
C LEU A 30 7.70 29.38 -5.58
N VAL A 31 6.45 28.91 -5.46
CA VAL A 31 5.71 28.98 -4.19
C VAL A 31 4.51 28.02 -4.13
N ASP A 32 4.22 27.51 -2.93
CA ASP A 32 3.01 26.77 -2.60
C ASP A 32 1.98 27.78 -2.11
N HIS A 33 0.98 27.97 -2.95
CA HIS A 33 -0.07 28.94 -2.73
C HIS A 33 -1.00 28.56 -1.56
N GLU A 34 -0.95 27.34 -1.04
CA GLU A 34 -1.69 26.97 0.17
C GLU A 34 -1.02 27.51 1.44
N LYS A 35 0.28 27.82 1.38
CA LYS A 35 1.07 28.35 2.50
C LYS A 35 1.23 29.87 2.48
N VAL A 36 0.78 30.56 1.43
CA VAL A 36 0.83 32.02 1.35
C VAL A 36 -0.37 32.69 2.02
N ARG A 37 -0.24 33.98 2.33
CA ARG A 37 -1.32 34.77 2.92
C ARG A 37 -2.54 34.81 1.98
N SER A 38 -3.70 34.51 2.55
CA SER A 38 -4.98 34.54 1.86
C SER A 38 -5.86 35.68 2.39
N PHE A 39 -6.53 36.36 1.47
CA PHE A 39 -7.45 37.46 1.73
C PHE A 39 -8.84 37.04 1.28
N ARG A 40 -9.82 37.16 2.18
CA ARG A 40 -11.22 36.90 1.86
C ARG A 40 -11.93 38.21 1.58
N ILE A 41 -12.23 38.47 0.30
CA ILE A 41 -12.72 39.75 -0.19
C ILE A 41 -14.06 39.60 -0.90
N GLN A 42 -14.93 40.61 -0.81
CA GLN A 42 -16.21 40.62 -1.53
C GLN A 42 -15.98 40.76 -3.04
N LYS A 43 -16.69 39.96 -3.84
CA LYS A 43 -16.53 39.92 -5.31
C LYS A 43 -16.83 41.27 -5.98
N GLN A 44 -17.73 42.07 -5.42
CA GLN A 44 -18.13 43.37 -5.98
C GLN A 44 -17.17 44.50 -5.60
N LEU A 45 -16.23 44.27 -4.69
CA LEU A 45 -15.29 45.27 -4.23
C LEU A 45 -14.31 45.64 -5.36
N PRO A 46 -14.07 46.93 -5.63
CA PRO A 46 -13.07 47.37 -6.60
C PRO A 46 -11.67 46.89 -6.23
N PHE A 47 -10.86 46.48 -7.21
CA PHE A 47 -9.49 46.01 -6.94
C PHE A 47 -8.61 47.10 -6.31
N SER A 48 -8.84 48.37 -6.64
CA SER A 48 -8.17 49.51 -6.00
C SER A 48 -8.34 49.53 -4.47
N THR A 49 -9.55 49.28 -3.97
CA THR A 49 -9.82 49.18 -2.53
C THR A 49 -9.14 47.97 -1.92
N PHE A 50 -8.99 46.87 -2.66
CA PHE A 50 -8.19 45.73 -2.19
C PHE A 50 -6.71 46.08 -2.04
N LYS A 51 -6.12 46.91 -2.92
CA LYS A 51 -4.73 47.39 -2.76
C LYS A 51 -4.53 48.13 -1.44
N GLU A 52 -5.54 48.85 -0.95
CA GLU A 52 -5.50 49.53 0.36
C GLU A 52 -5.50 48.52 1.52
N GLU A 53 -6.24 47.42 1.42
CA GLU A 53 -6.21 46.34 2.42
C GLU A 53 -4.83 45.67 2.45
N VAL A 54 -4.22 45.43 1.28
CA VAL A 54 -2.84 44.95 1.17
C VAL A 54 -1.85 45.96 1.76
N ALA A 55 -2.09 47.26 1.57
CA ALA A 55 -1.24 48.30 2.15
C ALA A 55 -1.29 48.32 3.68
N LYS A 56 -2.48 48.12 4.27
CA LYS A 56 -2.66 48.02 5.73
C LYS A 56 -1.98 46.78 6.30
N GLU A 57 -2.11 45.64 5.61
CA GLU A 57 -1.59 44.36 6.07
C GLU A 57 -0.05 44.33 6.04
N TYR A 58 0.56 44.78 4.94
CA TYR A 58 2.01 44.68 4.75
C TYR A 58 2.77 45.99 4.99
N GLY A 59 2.08 47.11 5.22
CA GLY A 59 2.69 48.42 5.38
C GLY A 59 3.26 49.00 4.08
N ILE A 60 2.80 48.53 2.91
CA ILE A 60 3.32 48.91 1.59
C ILE A 60 2.32 49.84 0.90
N PRO A 61 2.62 51.13 0.72
CA PRO A 61 1.71 52.07 0.06
C PRO A 61 1.27 51.61 -1.34
N VAL A 62 0.02 51.91 -1.71
CA VAL A 62 -0.63 51.45 -2.95
C VAL A 62 0.18 51.78 -4.22
N GLN A 63 0.84 52.94 -4.24
CA GLN A 63 1.66 53.39 -5.37
C GLN A 63 2.94 52.56 -5.58
N PHE A 64 3.35 51.79 -4.58
CA PHE A 64 4.54 50.92 -4.64
C PHE A 64 4.19 49.45 -4.86
N GLN A 65 2.91 49.13 -5.07
CA GLN A 65 2.43 47.78 -5.30
C GLN A 65 2.17 47.55 -6.80
N ARG A 66 2.85 46.55 -7.38
CA ARG A 66 2.49 46.01 -8.71
C ARG A 66 2.09 44.54 -8.59
N PHE A 67 0.91 44.21 -9.07
CA PHE A 67 0.38 42.84 -9.03
C PHE A 67 0.56 42.13 -10.37
N TRP A 68 1.01 40.88 -10.31
CA TRP A 68 1.17 39.98 -11.44
C TRP A 68 0.15 38.84 -11.38
N LEU A 69 -0.45 38.55 -12.53
CA LEU A 69 -1.30 37.38 -12.70
C LEU A 69 -0.43 36.14 -12.86
N TRP A 70 -0.80 35.07 -12.15
CA TRP A 70 -0.23 33.76 -12.39
C TRP A 70 -1.00 33.02 -13.50
N ALA A 71 -0.27 32.31 -14.34
CA ALA A 71 -0.86 31.49 -15.40
C ALA A 71 -0.30 30.07 -15.38
N LYS A 72 -1.17 29.09 -15.67
CA LYS A 72 -0.77 27.70 -15.88
C LYS A 72 -0.28 27.55 -17.32
N ARG A 73 0.93 27.02 -17.47
CA ARG A 73 1.57 26.81 -18.77
C ARG A 73 1.32 25.40 -19.30
N GLN A 74 1.68 25.15 -20.57
CA GLN A 74 1.52 23.86 -21.23
C GLN A 74 2.34 22.74 -20.56
N ASN A 75 3.50 23.07 -20.00
CA ASN A 75 4.37 22.17 -19.23
C ASN A 75 3.88 21.92 -17.78
N HIS A 76 2.64 22.31 -17.45
CA HIS A 76 2.01 22.19 -16.14
C HIS A 76 2.61 23.04 -15.00
N THR A 77 3.62 23.87 -15.28
CA THR A 77 4.11 24.88 -14.32
C THR A 77 3.09 25.99 -14.11
N TYR A 78 3.17 26.68 -12.97
CA TYR A 78 2.31 27.81 -12.65
C TYR A 78 3.20 29.00 -12.29
N ARG A 79 3.26 30.02 -13.15
CA ARG A 79 4.25 31.12 -13.02
C ARG A 79 3.60 32.50 -13.16
N PRO A 80 4.21 33.57 -12.60
CA PRO A 80 3.83 34.95 -12.89
C PRO A 80 3.97 35.20 -14.39
N ASN A 81 2.90 35.61 -15.06
CA ASN A 81 2.87 35.78 -16.51
C ASN A 81 2.97 37.24 -16.93
N ARG A 82 2.14 38.11 -16.34
CA ARG A 82 2.10 39.53 -16.69
C ARG A 82 1.56 40.38 -15.55
N PRO A 83 1.92 41.67 -15.48
CA PRO A 83 1.29 42.60 -14.56
C PRO A 83 -0.18 42.87 -14.93
N LEU A 84 -0.95 43.28 -13.92
CA LEU A 84 -2.27 43.87 -14.12
C LEU A 84 -2.15 45.19 -14.89
N ASN A 85 -3.05 45.39 -15.84
CA ASN A 85 -3.12 46.67 -16.53
C ASN A 85 -4.03 47.66 -15.76
N PRO A 86 -3.90 48.99 -16.00
CA PRO A 86 -4.68 49.99 -15.26
C PRO A 86 -6.20 49.81 -15.36
N HIS A 87 -6.71 49.30 -16.49
CA HIS A 87 -8.13 49.03 -16.67
C HIS A 87 -8.60 47.84 -15.83
N GLU A 88 -7.78 46.79 -15.71
CA GLU A 88 -8.03 45.64 -14.83
C GLU A 88 -8.02 46.03 -13.35
N GLU A 89 -7.14 46.95 -12.93
CA GLU A 89 -7.12 47.47 -11.55
C GLU A 89 -8.36 48.31 -11.19
N MET A 90 -9.08 48.84 -12.19
CA MET A 90 -10.33 49.59 -11.99
C MET A 90 -11.57 48.68 -11.88
N GLN A 91 -11.45 47.38 -12.21
CA GLN A 91 -12.55 46.44 -12.16
C GLN A 91 -12.80 45.89 -10.75
N SER A 92 -13.92 45.19 -10.57
CA SER A 92 -14.17 44.44 -9.34
C SER A 92 -13.30 43.19 -9.26
N VAL A 93 -12.96 42.79 -8.04
CA VAL A 93 -12.18 41.57 -7.76
C VAL A 93 -12.83 40.33 -8.42
N GLY A 94 -14.17 40.27 -8.43
CA GLY A 94 -14.91 39.17 -9.03
C GLY A 94 -14.73 39.06 -10.54
N GLN A 95 -14.71 40.18 -11.25
CA GLN A 95 -14.45 40.24 -12.69
C GLN A 95 -13.00 39.89 -13.02
N LEU A 96 -12.06 40.41 -12.23
CA LEU A 96 -10.63 40.10 -12.37
C LEU A 96 -10.35 38.59 -12.25
N ARG A 97 -11.04 37.92 -11.31
CA ARG A 97 -10.98 36.46 -11.16
C ARG A 97 -11.40 35.72 -12.42
N GLU A 98 -12.49 36.14 -13.06
CA GLU A 98 -13.03 35.50 -14.27
C GLU A 98 -12.09 35.65 -15.48
N ILE A 99 -11.36 36.77 -15.55
CA ILE A 99 -10.35 37.03 -16.59
C ILE A 99 -9.10 36.17 -16.36
N SER A 100 -8.67 36.02 -15.10
CA SER A 100 -7.46 35.28 -14.74
C SER A 100 -7.58 33.76 -14.86
N ASN A 101 -8.77 33.18 -14.72
CA ASN A 101 -8.96 31.74 -14.63
C ASN A 101 -10.17 31.25 -15.44
N LYS A 102 -9.91 30.62 -16.60
CA LYS A 102 -10.95 29.94 -17.40
C LYS A 102 -11.38 28.57 -16.84
N ALA A 103 -10.57 28.01 -15.93
CA ALA A 103 -10.88 26.79 -15.20
C ALA A 103 -11.50 27.16 -13.84
N GLN A 104 -12.55 26.43 -13.44
CA GLN A 104 -13.48 26.70 -12.31
C GLN A 104 -12.87 26.71 -10.88
N ASN A 105 -11.68 27.26 -10.67
CA ASN A 105 -11.13 27.46 -9.33
C ASN A 105 -11.68 28.77 -8.72
N ALA A 106 -12.16 28.70 -7.48
CA ALA A 106 -12.80 29.81 -6.77
C ALA A 106 -11.83 30.90 -6.26
N GLU A 107 -10.55 30.82 -6.60
CA GLU A 107 -9.47 31.61 -6.01
C GLU A 107 -8.69 32.40 -7.08
N LEU A 108 -8.30 33.63 -6.74
CA LEU A 108 -7.41 34.47 -7.52
C LEU A 108 -6.01 34.42 -6.91
N LYS A 109 -4.99 34.11 -7.70
CA LYS A 109 -3.59 34.02 -7.23
C LYS A 109 -2.78 35.13 -7.87
N LEU A 110 -2.08 35.91 -7.06
CA LEU A 110 -1.31 37.09 -7.48
C LEU A 110 0.10 37.04 -6.92
N PHE A 111 1.07 37.56 -7.67
CA PHE A 111 2.40 37.87 -7.17
C PHE A 111 2.50 39.39 -6.97
N LEU A 112 2.93 39.82 -5.79
CA LEU A 112 3.09 41.22 -5.43
C LEU A 112 4.56 41.61 -5.59
N GLU A 113 4.85 42.39 -6.64
CA GLU A 113 6.14 43.01 -6.89
C GLU A 113 6.25 44.30 -6.07
N VAL A 114 7.31 44.37 -5.26
CA VAL A 114 7.67 45.54 -4.44
C VAL A 114 9.17 45.76 -4.56
N GLU A 115 9.56 47.01 -4.82
CA GLU A 115 10.97 47.41 -4.84
C GLU A 115 11.31 48.15 -3.55
N PHE A 116 12.51 47.91 -3.02
CA PHE A 116 13.01 48.59 -1.84
C PHE A 116 14.31 49.33 -2.15
N GLY A 117 14.44 50.54 -1.64
CA GLY A 117 15.67 51.32 -1.67
C GLY A 117 16.73 50.77 -0.70
N LEU A 118 17.94 51.35 -0.75
CA LEU A 118 19.04 51.01 0.16
C LEU A 118 18.71 51.30 1.63
N ASP A 119 17.75 52.20 1.87
CA ASP A 119 17.19 52.58 3.16
C ASP A 119 16.02 51.68 3.60
N LEU A 120 15.76 50.59 2.86
CA LEU A 120 14.63 49.67 3.07
C LEU A 120 13.25 50.34 2.95
N GLN A 121 13.18 51.51 2.30
CA GLN A 121 11.91 52.16 1.99
C GLN A 121 11.36 51.68 0.65
N PRO A 122 10.04 51.50 0.51
CA PRO A 122 9.44 51.06 -0.74
C PRO A 122 9.58 52.14 -1.83
N LEU A 123 9.93 51.69 -3.04
CA LEU A 123 10.10 52.52 -4.22
C LEU A 123 9.02 52.21 -5.27
N PRO A 124 8.70 53.17 -6.18
CA PRO A 124 7.87 52.88 -7.34
C PRO A 124 8.47 51.74 -8.17
N PRO A 125 7.70 50.68 -8.48
CA PRO A 125 8.15 49.62 -9.37
C PRO A 125 8.59 50.19 -10.74
N PRO A 126 9.73 49.75 -11.31
CA PRO A 126 10.27 50.29 -12.55
C PRO A 126 9.32 50.07 -13.71
N GLU A 127 9.17 51.02 -14.63
CA GLU A 127 8.31 50.83 -15.81
C GLU A 127 8.75 49.60 -16.61
N LYS A 128 7.84 48.63 -16.77
CA LYS A 128 8.09 47.44 -17.59
C LYS A 128 7.80 47.76 -19.04
N SER A 129 8.84 47.77 -19.87
CA SER A 129 8.69 47.84 -21.32
C SER A 129 8.35 46.46 -21.90
N LYS A 130 7.89 46.42 -23.16
CA LYS A 130 7.64 45.15 -23.88
C LYS A 130 8.92 44.34 -24.14
N GLU A 131 10.08 44.97 -24.01
CA GLU A 131 11.38 44.33 -24.17
C GLU A 131 11.92 43.80 -22.85
N ASP A 132 11.29 44.11 -21.72
CA ASP A 132 11.72 43.61 -20.41
C ASP A 132 11.06 42.27 -20.10
N ILE A 133 11.83 41.37 -19.50
CA ILE A 133 11.41 40.06 -19.01
C ILE A 133 11.73 39.98 -17.52
N LEU A 134 10.77 39.59 -16.71
CA LEU A 134 10.96 39.31 -15.29
C LEU A 134 11.42 37.86 -15.09
N LEU A 135 12.66 37.69 -14.67
CA LEU A 135 13.25 36.39 -14.34
C LEU A 135 13.45 36.24 -12.83
N PHE A 136 13.30 35.01 -12.34
CA PHE A 136 13.52 34.63 -10.95
C PHE A 136 14.78 33.79 -10.84
N PHE A 137 15.52 33.94 -9.76
CA PHE A 137 16.83 33.32 -9.61
C PHE A 137 16.92 32.45 -8.36
N LYS A 138 17.40 31.23 -8.54
CA LYS A 138 17.70 30.30 -7.45
C LYS A 138 19.20 29.95 -7.47
N LEU A 139 19.82 29.92 -6.31
CA LEU A 139 21.22 29.52 -6.14
C LEU A 139 21.28 28.13 -5.52
N TYR A 140 21.98 27.21 -6.18
CA TYR A 140 22.28 25.90 -5.64
C TYR A 140 23.69 25.87 -5.04
N ASN A 141 23.79 25.29 -3.84
CA ASN A 141 25.06 24.98 -3.18
C ASN A 141 25.24 23.45 -3.13
N PRO A 142 26.09 22.87 -3.99
CA PRO A 142 26.35 21.43 -4.02
C PRO A 142 26.89 20.89 -2.70
N GLU A 143 27.77 21.62 -2.01
CA GLU A 143 28.40 21.16 -0.75
C GLU A 143 27.39 21.03 0.41
N LYS A 144 26.35 21.85 0.38
CA LYS A 144 25.29 21.87 1.41
C LYS A 144 24.03 21.13 0.97
N GLU A 145 23.92 20.78 -0.30
CA GLU A 145 22.71 20.23 -0.94
C GLU A 145 21.49 21.16 -0.72
N VAL A 146 21.70 22.48 -0.77
CA VAL A 146 20.64 23.49 -0.55
C VAL A 146 20.43 24.34 -1.80
N LEU A 147 19.16 24.49 -2.20
CA LEU A 147 18.71 25.41 -3.24
C LEU A 147 17.97 26.59 -2.58
N CYS A 148 18.40 27.81 -2.81
CA CYS A 148 17.82 29.02 -2.20
C CYS A 148 17.31 29.98 -3.27
N PHE A 149 16.17 30.63 -3.03
CA PHE A 149 15.78 31.79 -3.83
C PHE A 149 16.65 33.01 -3.45
N VAL A 150 17.23 33.67 -4.45
CA VAL A 150 18.14 34.81 -4.25
C VAL A 150 17.58 36.13 -4.77
N GLY A 151 16.50 36.11 -5.53
CA GLY A 151 15.79 37.31 -5.98
C GLY A 151 15.29 37.21 -7.41
N ARG A 152 14.84 38.36 -7.93
CA ARG A 152 14.29 38.51 -9.29
C ARG A 152 14.96 39.70 -9.98
N LEU A 153 15.02 39.66 -11.32
CA LEU A 153 15.58 40.75 -12.13
C LEU A 153 14.74 40.97 -13.38
N PHE A 154 14.61 42.25 -13.77
CA PHE A 154 14.24 42.60 -15.13
C PHE A 154 15.45 42.53 -16.03
N VAL A 155 15.33 41.79 -17.13
CA VAL A 155 16.35 41.67 -18.18
C VAL A 155 15.76 42.09 -19.52
N LYS A 156 16.61 42.56 -20.44
CA LYS A 156 16.17 42.83 -21.82
C LYS A 156 16.05 41.52 -22.58
N ALA A 157 14.93 41.28 -23.25
CA ALA A 157 14.66 40.10 -24.07
C ALA A 157 15.76 39.82 -25.11
N LEU A 158 16.34 40.87 -25.68
CA LEU A 158 17.45 40.81 -26.65
C LEU A 158 18.85 40.90 -26.00
N GLY A 159 18.91 41.08 -24.68
CA GLY A 159 20.15 41.00 -23.90
C GLY A 159 20.61 39.56 -23.71
N LYS A 160 21.83 39.38 -23.21
CA LYS A 160 22.45 38.06 -23.01
C LYS A 160 22.58 37.73 -21.52
N PRO A 161 22.56 36.45 -21.13
CA PRO A 161 22.86 36.05 -19.75
C PRO A 161 24.24 36.49 -19.28
N SER A 162 25.20 36.63 -20.20
CA SER A 162 26.54 37.19 -19.92
C SER A 162 26.49 38.62 -19.35
N ASP A 163 25.48 39.41 -19.70
CA ASP A 163 25.36 40.81 -19.27
C ASP A 163 24.97 40.94 -17.78
N ILE A 164 24.38 39.89 -17.19
CA ILE A 164 23.88 39.90 -15.81
C ILE A 164 24.75 39.10 -14.83
N LEU A 165 25.80 38.42 -15.29
CA LEU A 165 26.63 37.53 -14.45
C LEU A 165 27.19 38.24 -13.22
N ARG A 166 27.68 39.47 -13.38
CA ARG A 166 28.19 40.27 -12.25
C ARG A 166 27.11 40.47 -11.19
N LYS A 167 25.88 40.78 -11.59
CA LYS A 167 24.75 41.00 -10.68
C LYS A 167 24.36 39.70 -9.98
N LEU A 168 24.35 38.57 -10.68
CA LEU A 168 24.09 37.25 -10.07
C LEU A 168 25.16 36.86 -9.05
N THR A 169 26.42 37.17 -9.35
CA THR A 169 27.57 36.94 -8.47
C THR A 169 27.45 37.80 -7.20
N GLU A 170 27.07 39.07 -7.33
CA GLU A 170 26.77 39.97 -6.20
C GLU A 170 25.60 39.45 -5.34
N MET A 171 24.50 39.03 -5.98
CA MET A 171 23.33 38.45 -5.29
C MET A 171 23.66 37.16 -4.54
N ALA A 172 24.58 36.35 -5.08
CA ALA A 172 25.05 35.13 -4.44
C ALA A 172 26.14 35.36 -3.38
N GLY A 173 26.66 36.58 -3.24
CA GLY A 173 27.78 36.88 -2.35
C GLY A 173 29.11 36.23 -2.79
N PHE A 174 29.28 36.01 -4.09
CA PHE A 174 30.48 35.43 -4.67
C PHE A 174 31.53 36.50 -5.02
N THR A 175 32.77 36.07 -5.23
CA THR A 175 33.83 36.94 -5.75
C THR A 175 33.60 37.20 -7.25
N PRO A 176 33.88 38.40 -7.78
CA PRO A 176 33.61 38.76 -9.18
C PRO A 176 34.23 37.84 -10.24
N ASP A 177 35.35 37.17 -9.90
CA ASP A 177 36.07 36.27 -10.80
C ASP A 177 35.57 34.80 -10.74
N GLU A 178 34.56 34.51 -9.91
CA GLU A 178 34.03 33.15 -9.79
C GLU A 178 33.15 32.80 -11.01
N GLU A 179 33.50 31.70 -11.69
CA GLU A 179 32.69 31.20 -12.80
C GLU A 179 31.41 30.53 -12.27
N ILE A 180 30.27 30.88 -12.89
CA ILE A 180 28.95 30.31 -12.56
C ILE A 180 28.32 29.65 -13.77
N GLU A 181 27.56 28.58 -13.55
CA GLU A 181 26.74 27.91 -14.55
C GLU A 181 25.28 28.27 -14.36
N LEU A 182 24.54 28.40 -15.48
CA LEU A 182 23.15 28.81 -15.50
C LEU A 182 22.30 27.69 -16.08
N TYR A 183 21.17 27.42 -15.45
CA TYR A 183 20.21 26.41 -15.86
C TYR A 183 18.80 26.98 -15.82
N GLU A 184 17.99 26.62 -16.79
CA GLU A 184 16.57 26.94 -16.83
C GLU A 184 15.79 25.82 -16.13
N GLU A 185 14.92 26.21 -15.20
CA GLU A 185 13.99 25.29 -14.55
C GLU A 185 12.67 25.21 -15.34
N ILE A 186 12.55 24.20 -16.21
CA ILE A 186 11.49 24.13 -17.23
C ILE A 186 10.29 23.31 -16.74
N LYS A 187 10.52 22.08 -16.25
CA LYS A 187 9.47 21.11 -15.93
C LYS A 187 9.91 20.15 -14.82
N PHE A 188 8.97 19.68 -14.02
CA PHE A 188 9.23 18.72 -12.93
C PHE A 188 8.55 17.38 -13.13
N GLU A 189 7.27 17.39 -13.52
CA GLU A 189 6.43 16.19 -13.64
C GLU A 189 6.03 15.98 -15.11
N PRO A 190 6.12 14.76 -15.66
CA PRO A 190 6.46 13.50 -14.98
C PRO A 190 7.98 13.24 -14.85
N ASN A 191 8.81 14.07 -15.50
CA ASN A 191 10.26 13.98 -15.45
C ASN A 191 10.83 15.40 -15.30
N VAL A 192 11.93 15.49 -14.57
CA VAL A 192 12.67 16.74 -14.38
C VAL A 192 13.31 17.16 -15.70
N MET A 193 13.07 18.41 -16.10
CA MET A 193 13.71 19.08 -17.23
C MET A 193 14.33 20.36 -16.72
N CYS A 194 15.65 20.34 -16.58
CA CYS A 194 16.46 21.48 -16.19
C CYS A 194 17.64 21.57 -17.15
N GLU A 195 17.63 22.58 -18.03
CA GLU A 195 18.55 22.66 -19.16
C GLU A 195 19.59 23.75 -18.98
N HIS A 196 20.80 23.52 -19.46
CA HIS A 196 21.86 24.52 -19.39
C HIS A 196 21.58 25.71 -20.32
N ILE A 197 21.71 26.93 -19.79
CA ILE A 197 21.51 28.17 -20.55
C ILE A 197 22.83 28.59 -21.21
N ASP A 198 22.85 28.68 -22.53
CA ASP A 198 23.99 29.23 -23.26
C ASP A 198 24.09 30.76 -23.04
N LYS A 199 25.15 31.17 -22.34
CA LYS A 199 25.45 32.56 -22.00
C LYS A 199 25.68 33.48 -23.21
N LYS A 200 25.90 32.91 -24.41
CA LYS A 200 26.14 33.64 -25.65
C LYS A 200 24.86 34.00 -26.39
N LEU A 201 23.79 33.23 -26.18
CA LEU A 201 22.48 33.46 -26.76
C LEU A 201 21.77 34.61 -26.04
N THR A 202 20.75 35.18 -26.67
CA THR A 202 19.88 36.15 -26.02
C THR A 202 18.81 35.43 -25.20
N PHE A 203 18.26 36.07 -24.17
CA PHE A 203 17.20 35.48 -23.35
C PHE A 203 16.02 34.99 -24.20
N ARG A 204 15.61 35.78 -25.20
CA ARG A 204 14.55 35.41 -26.14
C ARG A 204 14.93 34.23 -27.05
N ALA A 205 16.20 34.13 -27.47
CA ALA A 205 16.66 33.00 -28.28
C ALA A 205 16.67 31.69 -27.46
N SER A 206 16.90 31.79 -26.15
CA SER A 206 16.72 30.71 -25.17
C SER A 206 15.26 30.47 -24.78
N GLN A 207 14.29 31.14 -25.44
CA GLN A 207 12.85 31.02 -25.15
C GLN A 207 12.43 31.43 -23.73
N LEU A 208 13.26 32.23 -23.04
CA LEU A 208 12.93 32.73 -21.71
C LEU A 208 11.86 33.82 -21.79
N GLU A 209 10.88 33.74 -20.89
CA GLU A 209 9.70 34.60 -20.78
C GLU A 209 9.48 35.06 -19.32
N ASP A 210 8.49 35.94 -19.13
CA ASP A 210 8.11 36.43 -17.81
C ASP A 210 7.71 35.25 -16.90
N GLY A 211 8.33 35.18 -15.72
CA GLY A 211 8.08 34.13 -14.73
C GLY A 211 9.03 32.93 -14.79
N ASP A 212 9.99 32.92 -15.73
CA ASP A 212 10.98 31.84 -15.79
C ASP A 212 11.96 31.89 -14.64
N ILE A 213 12.39 30.69 -14.23
CA ILE A 213 13.34 30.51 -13.15
C ILE A 213 14.68 30.08 -13.74
N VAL A 214 15.71 30.86 -13.43
CA VAL A 214 17.09 30.53 -13.71
C VAL A 214 17.74 30.06 -12.41
N CYS A 215 18.07 28.78 -12.36
CA CYS A 215 18.90 28.20 -11.32
C CYS A 215 20.37 28.39 -11.70
N PHE A 216 21.23 28.70 -10.73
CA PHE A 216 22.66 28.82 -10.99
C PHE A 216 23.49 28.31 -9.82
N GLN A 217 24.73 27.96 -10.12
CA GLN A 217 25.70 27.43 -9.16
C GLN A 217 27.11 27.85 -9.57
N LYS A 218 28.08 27.66 -8.66
CA LYS A 218 29.50 27.76 -9.02
C LYS A 218 29.86 26.65 -9.99
N SER A 219 30.70 26.96 -10.98
CA SER A 219 31.29 25.95 -11.85
C SER A 219 32.12 24.97 -11.02
N PRO A 220 31.95 23.66 -11.21
CA PRO A 220 32.70 22.66 -10.46
C PRO A 220 34.20 22.80 -10.74
N LYS A 221 35.00 22.95 -9.68
CA LYS A 221 36.47 23.02 -9.80
C LYS A 221 37.02 21.59 -9.86
N ALA A 222 37.74 21.26 -10.93
CA ALA A 222 38.27 19.92 -11.16
C ALA A 222 39.21 19.38 -10.06
N ASP A 223 39.76 20.26 -9.21
CA ASP A 223 40.75 19.95 -8.17
C ASP A 223 40.22 19.94 -6.71
N SER A 224 38.92 20.15 -6.48
CA SER A 224 38.38 20.01 -5.12
C SER A 224 38.16 18.53 -4.81
N GLY A 225 39.05 17.91 -4.03
CA GLY A 225 38.91 16.53 -3.54
C GLY A 225 37.67 16.24 -2.67
N THR A 226 36.68 17.15 -2.65
CA THR A 226 35.39 17.00 -1.99
C THR A 226 34.46 16.23 -2.91
N GLN A 227 34.21 14.95 -2.63
CA GLN A 227 33.22 14.17 -3.35
C GLN A 227 31.81 14.65 -2.95
N VAL A 228 31.18 15.43 -3.83
CA VAL A 228 29.80 15.91 -3.65
C VAL A 228 28.83 14.91 -4.27
N ARG A 229 27.72 14.61 -3.58
CA ARG A 229 26.72 13.62 -4.02
C ARG A 229 25.94 14.09 -5.26
N TYR A 230 25.56 15.36 -5.29
CA TYR A 230 24.83 16.00 -6.38
C TYR A 230 25.63 17.20 -6.89
N PRO A 231 26.48 17.02 -7.92
CA PRO A 231 27.41 18.06 -8.35
C PRO A 231 26.71 19.22 -9.07
N ASP A 232 25.54 18.97 -9.67
CA ASP A 232 24.81 19.96 -10.46
C ASP A 232 23.31 20.03 -10.11
N ILE A 233 22.69 21.15 -10.50
CA ILE A 233 21.26 21.43 -10.29
C ILE A 233 20.37 20.35 -10.91
N PRO A 234 20.55 19.91 -12.18
CA PRO A 234 19.73 18.84 -12.75
C PRO A 234 19.75 17.56 -11.90
N SER A 235 20.93 17.09 -11.48
CA SER A 235 21.09 15.90 -10.64
C SER A 235 20.43 16.06 -9.27
N PHE A 236 20.55 17.25 -8.66
CA PHE A 236 19.88 17.54 -7.39
C PHE A 236 18.36 17.56 -7.52
N LEU A 237 17.82 18.20 -8.56
CA LEU A 237 16.38 18.23 -8.80
C LEU A 237 15.83 16.84 -9.13
N GLU A 238 16.57 16.01 -9.87
CA GLU A 238 16.22 14.62 -10.14
C GLU A 238 16.20 13.78 -8.86
N TYR A 239 17.16 13.98 -7.96
CA TYR A 239 17.12 13.39 -6.64
C TYR A 239 15.87 13.82 -5.88
N VAL A 240 15.58 15.12 -5.78
CA VAL A 240 14.41 15.62 -5.05
C VAL A 240 13.11 15.08 -5.65
N HIS A 241 13.01 15.00 -6.98
CA HIS A 241 11.85 14.43 -7.68
C HIS A 241 11.63 12.96 -7.32
N ASN A 242 12.71 12.19 -7.27
CA ASN A 242 12.66 10.76 -6.99
C ASN A 242 12.71 10.42 -5.50
N ARG A 243 12.99 11.38 -4.62
CA ARG A 243 13.05 11.17 -3.17
C ARG A 243 11.67 10.79 -2.64
N GLN A 244 11.62 9.72 -1.86
CA GLN A 244 10.44 9.26 -1.13
C GLN A 244 10.86 8.78 0.25
N VAL A 245 10.28 9.36 1.30
CA VAL A 245 10.39 8.79 2.65
C VAL A 245 9.37 7.68 2.77
N VAL A 246 9.80 6.50 3.21
CA VAL A 246 8.95 5.32 3.39
C VAL A 246 9.00 4.87 4.84
N HIS A 247 7.83 4.70 5.44
CA HIS A 247 7.62 4.20 6.79
C HIS A 247 7.53 2.67 6.74
N PHE A 248 8.40 2.01 7.49
CA PHE A 248 8.44 0.56 7.58
C PHE A 248 7.79 0.08 8.87
N ARG A 249 6.90 -0.90 8.73
CA ARG A 249 6.21 -1.56 9.85
C ARG A 249 6.46 -3.05 9.83
N SER A 250 6.74 -3.64 10.99
CA SER A 250 6.75 -5.10 11.11
C SER A 250 5.34 -5.65 10.83
N LEU A 251 5.25 -6.73 10.07
CA LEU A 251 3.98 -7.40 9.79
C LEU A 251 3.30 -7.93 11.08
N GLU A 252 4.08 -8.21 12.12
CA GLU A 252 3.57 -8.61 13.44
C GLU A 252 2.92 -7.43 14.19
N LYS A 253 3.36 -6.20 13.92
CA LYS A 253 2.89 -4.96 14.56
C LYS A 253 2.50 -3.92 13.50
N PRO A 254 1.43 -4.15 12.72
CA PRO A 254 1.12 -3.37 11.52
C PRO A 254 0.64 -1.93 11.77
N LYS A 255 0.55 -1.50 13.02
CA LYS A 255 0.10 -0.16 13.42
C LYS A 255 1.23 0.77 13.83
N ASP A 256 2.38 0.22 14.17
CA ASP A 256 3.48 0.97 14.75
C ASP A 256 4.56 1.18 13.69
N ASP A 257 4.90 2.44 13.43
CA ASP A 257 6.05 2.79 12.61
C ASP A 257 7.31 2.44 13.39
N GLU A 258 8.11 1.52 12.86
CA GLU A 258 9.33 1.06 13.53
C GLU A 258 10.53 1.92 13.16
N PHE A 259 10.63 2.24 11.87
CA PHE A 259 11.62 3.17 11.34
C PHE A 259 11.14 3.74 10.00
N CYS A 260 11.78 4.81 9.53
CA CYS A 260 11.59 5.34 8.19
C CYS A 260 12.92 5.39 7.45
N LEU A 261 12.87 5.20 6.13
CA LEU A 261 14.04 5.33 5.25
C LEU A 261 13.73 6.30 4.14
N GLU A 262 14.73 7.10 3.79
CA GLU A 262 14.71 7.87 2.56
C GLU A 262 15.19 7.00 1.40
N LEU A 263 14.32 6.82 0.42
CA LEU A 263 14.53 5.97 -0.74
C LEU A 263 14.27 6.75 -2.04
N SER A 264 14.73 6.21 -3.16
CA SER A 264 14.37 6.69 -4.50
C SER A 264 13.15 5.93 -5.01
N LYS A 265 12.20 6.62 -5.64
CA LYS A 265 11.07 6.05 -6.39
C LYS A 265 11.53 5.02 -7.41
N LEU A 266 12.77 5.17 -7.92
CA LEU A 266 13.39 4.31 -8.92
C LEU A 266 14.13 3.09 -8.32
N HIS A 267 14.28 3.01 -6.98
CA HIS A 267 14.92 1.85 -6.36
C HIS A 267 14.19 0.56 -6.72
N THR A 268 14.96 -0.47 -7.05
CA THR A 268 14.45 -1.82 -7.30
C THR A 268 14.04 -2.52 -6.00
N TYR A 269 13.39 -3.68 -6.10
CA TYR A 269 13.11 -4.52 -4.92
C TYR A 269 14.38 -4.79 -4.11
N ASP A 270 15.47 -5.14 -4.79
CA ASP A 270 16.75 -5.49 -4.17
C ASP A 270 17.40 -4.28 -3.47
N ASP A 271 17.35 -3.10 -4.10
CA ASP A 271 17.82 -1.84 -3.50
C ASP A 271 17.11 -1.50 -2.18
N VAL A 272 15.79 -1.75 -2.13
CA VAL A 272 14.95 -1.48 -0.96
C VAL A 272 15.29 -2.47 0.15
N VAL A 273 15.28 -3.77 -0.13
CA VAL A 273 15.55 -4.78 0.91
C VAL A 273 16.99 -4.70 1.43
N GLU A 274 17.97 -4.33 0.61
CA GLU A 274 19.36 -4.14 1.07
C GLU A 274 19.45 -3.03 2.13
N ARG A 275 18.76 -1.91 1.91
CA ARG A 275 18.72 -0.80 2.87
C ARG A 275 17.96 -1.15 4.14
N VAL A 276 16.85 -1.88 3.99
CA VAL A 276 16.09 -2.41 5.15
C VAL A 276 16.95 -3.41 5.94
N ALA A 277 17.70 -4.30 5.28
CA ALA A 277 18.58 -5.26 5.94
C ALA A 277 19.66 -4.56 6.77
N ARG A 278 20.29 -3.53 6.20
CA ARG A 278 21.28 -2.71 6.92
C ARG A 278 20.68 -2.03 8.16
N GLN A 279 19.45 -1.53 8.05
CA GLN A 279 18.74 -0.90 9.18
C GLN A 279 18.38 -1.90 10.28
N LEU A 280 18.07 -3.14 9.91
CA LEU A 280 17.74 -4.24 10.83
C LEU A 280 18.97 -5.00 11.36
N GLY A 281 20.16 -4.75 10.81
CA GLY A 281 21.37 -5.50 11.13
C GLY A 281 21.35 -6.94 10.64
N LEU A 282 20.67 -7.21 9.52
CA LEU A 282 20.59 -8.53 8.89
C LEU A 282 21.71 -8.72 7.85
N ASP A 283 22.36 -9.89 7.88
CA ASP A 283 23.43 -10.23 6.94
C ASP A 283 22.92 -10.51 5.52
N ASP A 284 21.72 -11.05 5.40
CA ASP A 284 21.14 -11.50 4.13
C ASP A 284 19.83 -10.74 3.82
N PRO A 285 19.86 -9.76 2.89
CA PRO A 285 18.69 -9.01 2.47
C PRO A 285 17.59 -9.87 1.82
N ALA A 286 17.95 -11.01 1.23
CA ALA A 286 17.01 -11.86 0.52
C ALA A 286 16.00 -12.53 1.47
N LYS A 287 16.24 -12.50 2.78
CA LYS A 287 15.31 -12.98 3.81
C LYS A 287 14.19 -12.01 4.15
N ILE A 288 14.23 -10.77 3.66
CA ILE A 288 13.20 -9.77 3.93
C ILE A 288 12.10 -9.90 2.90
N ARG A 289 10.86 -10.10 3.37
CA ARG A 289 9.67 -10.07 2.53
C ARG A 289 8.88 -8.80 2.76
N LEU A 290 8.61 -8.08 1.67
CA LEU A 290 7.83 -6.84 1.69
C LEU A 290 6.35 -7.06 1.35
N THR A 291 5.47 -6.30 1.99
CA THR A 291 4.03 -6.28 1.72
C THR A 291 3.55 -4.83 1.59
N SER A 292 2.82 -4.51 0.52
CA SER A 292 2.27 -3.17 0.32
C SER A 292 1.14 -2.84 1.30
N HIS A 293 0.94 -1.55 1.53
CA HIS A 293 -0.21 -1.04 2.27
C HIS A 293 -1.51 -1.01 1.45
N ASN A 294 -2.63 -1.30 2.10
CA ASN A 294 -3.96 -1.09 1.56
C ASN A 294 -4.55 0.21 2.13
N CYS A 295 -4.63 1.25 1.29
CA CYS A 295 -5.14 2.57 1.66
C CYS A 295 -6.60 2.59 2.12
N TYR A 296 -7.44 1.62 1.70
CA TYR A 296 -8.84 1.57 2.10
C TYR A 296 -9.04 0.93 3.47
N SER A 297 -8.39 -0.21 3.72
CA SER A 297 -8.50 -0.92 5.00
C SER A 297 -7.52 -0.42 6.06
N GLN A 298 -6.51 0.36 5.66
CA GLN A 298 -5.41 0.83 6.52
C GLN A 298 -4.63 -0.35 7.15
N GLN A 299 -4.44 -1.42 6.37
CA GLN A 299 -3.81 -2.69 6.79
C GLN A 299 -2.89 -3.23 5.68
N PRO A 300 -1.97 -4.17 5.98
CA PRO A 300 -1.18 -4.82 4.94
C PRO A 300 -2.09 -5.54 3.93
N LYS A 301 -1.68 -5.54 2.66
CA LYS A 301 -2.37 -6.34 1.63
C LYS A 301 -2.29 -7.83 2.00
N PRO A 302 -3.33 -8.64 1.66
CA PRO A 302 -3.34 -10.06 1.96
C PRO A 302 -2.16 -10.85 1.34
N GLN A 303 -1.70 -10.41 0.17
CA GLN A 303 -0.59 -11.05 -0.52
C GLN A 303 0.65 -10.17 -0.45
N PRO A 304 1.81 -10.73 -0.04
CA PRO A 304 3.07 -10.02 -0.07
C PRO A 304 3.49 -9.74 -1.52
N ILE A 305 4.37 -8.76 -1.67
CA ILE A 305 5.00 -8.45 -2.96
C ILE A 305 5.87 -9.66 -3.33
N ARG A 306 5.66 -10.21 -4.52
CA ARG A 306 6.52 -11.30 -5.03
C ARG A 306 7.95 -10.81 -5.15
N TYR A 307 8.92 -11.68 -4.88
CA TYR A 307 10.34 -11.37 -5.07
C TYR A 307 10.58 -10.89 -6.51
N GLN A 308 11.14 -9.69 -6.66
CA GLN A 308 11.32 -9.02 -7.96
C GLN A 308 10.04 -8.94 -8.82
N GLY A 309 8.86 -8.96 -8.19
CA GLY A 309 7.57 -8.95 -8.88
C GLY A 309 7.13 -7.57 -9.38
N VAL A 310 7.84 -6.52 -8.98
CA VAL A 310 7.64 -5.12 -9.38
C VAL A 310 9.00 -4.48 -9.63
N GLU A 311 9.06 -3.56 -10.59
CA GLU A 311 10.34 -2.98 -11.05
C GLU A 311 10.85 -1.93 -10.07
N HIS A 312 9.98 -1.03 -9.61
CA HIS A 312 10.39 0.14 -8.84
C HIS A 312 9.60 0.31 -7.53
N LEU A 313 10.19 1.03 -6.57
CA LEU A 313 9.57 1.37 -5.30
C LEU A 313 8.22 2.06 -5.50
N LEU A 314 8.08 2.92 -6.51
CA LEU A 314 6.82 3.58 -6.81
C LEU A 314 5.67 2.56 -6.98
N ASP A 315 5.92 1.44 -7.66
CA ASP A 315 4.93 0.40 -7.88
C ASP A 315 4.59 -0.38 -6.60
N MET A 316 5.55 -0.50 -5.67
CA MET A 316 5.33 -1.12 -4.35
C MET A 316 4.37 -0.29 -3.49
N LEU A 317 4.40 1.03 -3.67
CA LEU A 317 3.68 2.03 -2.90
C LEU A 317 2.28 2.36 -3.47
N VAL A 318 2.00 2.02 -4.73
CA VAL A 318 0.73 2.33 -5.38
C VAL A 318 -0.34 1.27 -5.06
N HIS A 319 -1.53 1.74 -4.72
CA HIS A 319 -2.75 0.94 -4.64
C HIS A 319 -3.95 1.71 -5.18
N TYR A 320 -4.62 1.19 -6.23
CA TYR A 320 -5.80 1.82 -6.86
C TYR A 320 -5.60 3.33 -7.15
N ASN A 321 -4.46 3.68 -7.76
CA ASN A 321 -4.06 5.05 -8.11
C ASN A 321 -3.81 5.99 -6.92
N GLN A 322 -3.74 5.46 -5.69
CA GLN A 322 -3.25 6.20 -4.53
C GLN A 322 -1.86 5.70 -4.15
N THR A 323 -0.94 6.62 -3.95
CA THR A 323 0.39 6.34 -3.42
C THR A 323 0.33 6.38 -1.89
N SER A 324 0.82 5.32 -1.25
CA SER A 324 1.08 5.30 0.20
C SER A 324 2.58 5.41 0.43
N ASP A 325 2.99 5.87 1.60
CA ASP A 325 4.37 5.89 2.06
C ASP A 325 4.68 4.75 3.03
N ILE A 326 3.81 3.74 3.15
CA ILE A 326 3.94 2.64 4.11
C ILE A 326 4.28 1.33 3.39
N LEU A 327 5.32 0.65 3.88
CA LEU A 327 5.61 -0.75 3.55
C LEU A 327 5.69 -1.60 4.81
N TYR A 328 5.18 -2.82 4.72
CA TYR A 328 5.31 -3.82 5.76
C TYR A 328 6.46 -4.75 5.42
N TYR A 329 7.18 -5.20 6.44
CA TYR A 329 8.24 -6.17 6.28
C TYR A 329 8.10 -7.32 7.27
N GLU A 330 8.64 -8.47 6.90
CA GLU A 330 8.84 -9.61 7.78
C GLU A 330 10.19 -10.25 7.44
N VAL A 331 10.84 -10.82 8.46
CA VAL A 331 12.13 -11.50 8.32
C VAL A 331 11.87 -12.99 8.28
N LEU A 332 12.26 -13.62 7.18
CA LEU A 332 12.13 -15.06 6.97
C LEU A 332 13.39 -15.79 7.42
N ASP A 333 13.24 -17.08 7.71
CA ASP A 333 14.36 -17.96 8.04
C ASP A 333 15.09 -18.49 6.80
N ILE A 334 14.47 -18.40 5.61
CA ILE A 334 15.06 -18.77 4.32
C ILE A 334 14.99 -17.63 3.31
N PRO A 335 15.94 -17.53 2.35
CA PRO A 335 15.91 -16.52 1.31
C PRO A 335 14.70 -16.65 0.37
N LEU A 336 14.15 -15.52 -0.07
CA LEU A 336 13.05 -15.43 -1.03
C LEU A 336 13.31 -16.15 -2.36
N PRO A 337 14.51 -16.06 -2.97
CA PRO A 337 14.83 -16.79 -4.19
C PRO A 337 14.72 -18.32 -4.06
N GLU A 338 14.86 -18.85 -2.84
CA GLU A 338 14.67 -20.27 -2.56
C GLU A 338 13.20 -20.56 -2.25
N LEU A 339 12.57 -19.70 -1.44
CA LEU A 339 11.16 -19.83 -1.07
C LEU A 339 10.23 -19.88 -2.29
N GLN A 340 10.54 -19.16 -3.38
CA GLN A 340 9.71 -19.14 -4.59
C GLN A 340 9.58 -20.51 -5.27
N PHE A 341 10.53 -21.43 -5.05
CA PHE A 341 10.50 -22.79 -5.57
C PHE A 341 9.85 -23.79 -4.61
N LEU A 342 9.56 -23.35 -3.38
CA LEU A 342 8.90 -24.13 -2.36
C LEU A 342 7.40 -23.77 -2.30
N LYS A 343 6.61 -24.71 -1.79
CA LYS A 343 5.24 -24.48 -1.36
C LYS A 343 5.18 -24.70 0.16
N THR A 344 4.59 -23.74 0.86
CA THR A 344 4.37 -23.84 2.31
C THR A 344 2.95 -24.30 2.55
N LEU A 345 2.78 -25.46 3.18
CA LEU A 345 1.48 -26.01 3.57
C LEU A 345 1.33 -25.92 5.08
N LYS A 346 0.21 -25.37 5.55
CA LYS A 346 -0.17 -25.42 6.97
C LYS A 346 -1.06 -26.63 7.19
N VAL A 347 -0.53 -27.66 7.86
CA VAL A 347 -1.23 -28.93 8.09
C VAL A 347 -1.62 -29.03 9.56
N ALA A 348 -2.92 -29.12 9.82
CA ALA A 348 -3.48 -29.38 11.15
C ALA A 348 -3.42 -30.88 11.47
N PHE A 349 -2.49 -31.27 12.34
CA PHE A 349 -2.33 -32.65 12.76
C PHE A 349 -3.27 -32.97 13.94
N HIS A 350 -4.11 -33.99 13.77
CA HIS A 350 -4.96 -34.54 14.82
C HIS A 350 -4.30 -35.81 15.36
N HIS A 351 -3.92 -35.77 16.63
CA HIS A 351 -3.37 -36.93 17.32
C HIS A 351 -4.48 -37.94 17.64
N ALA A 352 -4.18 -39.23 17.60
CA ALA A 352 -5.18 -40.28 17.83
C ALA A 352 -5.75 -40.29 19.27
N THR A 353 -4.96 -39.83 20.25
CA THR A 353 -5.29 -39.92 21.69
C THR A 353 -5.33 -38.58 22.42
N LYS A 354 -4.95 -37.47 21.77
CA LYS A 354 -4.96 -36.13 22.37
C LYS A 354 -5.96 -35.28 21.61
N GLU A 355 -6.83 -34.56 22.31
CA GLU A 355 -7.75 -33.57 21.72
C GLU A 355 -7.05 -32.30 21.21
N GLU A 356 -5.72 -32.23 21.32
CA GLU A 356 -4.94 -31.07 20.90
C GLU A 356 -4.59 -31.17 19.41
N VAL A 357 -4.96 -30.12 18.66
CA VAL A 357 -4.66 -29.98 17.24
C VAL A 357 -3.47 -29.06 17.10
N VAL A 358 -2.38 -29.56 16.51
CA VAL A 358 -1.16 -28.79 16.28
C VAL A 358 -1.03 -28.48 14.79
N ILE A 359 -0.83 -27.21 14.47
CA ILE A 359 -0.62 -26.77 13.08
C ILE A 359 0.88 -26.80 12.79
N HIS A 360 1.29 -27.67 11.87
CA HIS A 360 2.66 -27.74 11.38
C HIS A 360 2.80 -27.02 10.05
N SER A 361 3.82 -26.17 9.94
CA SER A 361 4.21 -25.56 8.67
C SER A 361 5.22 -26.47 7.96
N ILE A 362 4.83 -27.00 6.81
CA ILE A 362 5.63 -27.90 5.97
C ILE A 362 6.02 -27.16 4.70
N ARG A 363 7.32 -27.10 4.41
CA ARG A 363 7.86 -26.44 3.22
C ARG A 363 8.58 -27.45 2.36
N LEU A 364 8.06 -27.68 1.16
CA LEU A 364 8.61 -28.67 0.22
C LEU A 364 8.63 -28.09 -1.20
N PRO A 365 9.51 -28.59 -2.10
CA PRO A 365 9.50 -28.21 -3.52
C PRO A 365 8.12 -28.38 -4.15
N LYS A 366 7.73 -27.48 -5.06
CA LYS A 366 6.37 -27.51 -5.68
C LYS A 366 6.02 -28.84 -6.36
N ASN A 367 7.02 -29.54 -6.89
CA ASN A 367 6.86 -30.84 -7.53
C ASN A 367 6.74 -32.03 -6.56
N SER A 368 6.89 -31.81 -5.25
CA SER A 368 6.74 -32.84 -4.23
C SER A 368 5.30 -33.36 -4.16
N THR A 369 5.16 -34.51 -3.54
CA THR A 369 3.91 -35.25 -3.41
C THR A 369 3.39 -35.25 -1.98
N ILE A 370 2.15 -35.68 -1.79
CA ILE A 370 1.56 -35.88 -0.46
C ILE A 370 2.34 -36.91 0.36
N ALA A 371 2.96 -37.90 -0.28
CA ALA A 371 3.86 -38.83 0.40
C ALA A 371 5.03 -38.10 1.06
N ASP A 372 5.63 -37.12 0.38
CA ASP A 372 6.74 -36.31 0.92
C ASP A 372 6.27 -35.44 2.09
N VAL A 373 5.05 -34.88 2.01
CA VAL A 373 4.41 -34.14 3.12
C VAL A 373 4.25 -35.03 4.35
N ILE A 374 3.80 -36.28 4.16
CA ILE A 374 3.65 -37.24 5.25
C ILE A 374 5.01 -37.58 5.86
N ILE A 375 6.04 -37.80 5.04
CA ILE A 375 7.40 -38.09 5.53
C ILE A 375 7.91 -36.93 6.39
N ASP A 376 7.82 -35.69 5.91
CA ASP A 376 8.24 -34.51 6.67
C ASP A 376 7.42 -34.35 7.95
N LEU A 377 6.09 -34.52 7.89
CA LEU A 377 5.22 -34.44 9.05
C LEU A 377 5.59 -35.48 10.12
N LYS A 378 5.89 -36.72 9.73
CA LYS A 378 6.31 -37.79 10.65
C LYS A 378 7.59 -37.47 11.42
N THR A 379 8.45 -36.59 10.91
CA THR A 379 9.65 -36.13 11.64
C THR A 379 9.34 -35.08 12.70
N LYS A 380 8.16 -34.44 12.62
CA LYS A 380 7.74 -33.31 13.47
C LYS A 380 6.67 -33.66 14.50
N VAL A 381 6.08 -34.86 14.40
CA VAL A 381 4.99 -35.31 15.26
C VAL A 381 5.35 -36.60 15.97
N ASP A 382 4.91 -36.72 17.23
CA ASP A 382 4.91 -38.00 17.93
C ASP A 382 3.72 -38.83 17.45
N LEU A 383 3.98 -40.05 17.01
CA LEU A 383 2.95 -40.99 16.54
C LEU A 383 2.57 -41.98 17.64
N SER A 384 1.33 -42.47 17.60
CA SER A 384 0.89 -43.55 18.51
C SER A 384 1.68 -44.85 18.34
N SER A 385 2.20 -45.12 17.14
CA SER A 385 3.09 -46.25 16.86
C SER A 385 4.12 -45.90 15.77
N PRO A 386 5.31 -46.52 15.77
CA PRO A 386 6.34 -46.29 14.75
C PRO A 386 5.87 -46.68 13.32
N THR A 387 4.89 -47.57 13.23
CA THR A 387 4.30 -48.06 11.99
C THR A 387 3.00 -47.35 11.62
N ALA A 388 2.62 -46.28 12.33
CA ALA A 388 1.39 -45.55 12.05
C ALA A 388 1.42 -44.97 10.62
N GLU A 389 0.35 -45.21 9.88
CA GLU A 389 0.13 -44.59 8.58
C GLU A 389 -0.63 -43.27 8.79
N LEU A 390 -0.26 -42.24 8.04
CA LEU A 390 -0.95 -40.95 8.07
C LEU A 390 -1.75 -40.79 6.79
N ARG A 391 -2.92 -40.16 6.90
CA ARG A 391 -3.68 -39.66 5.75
C ARG A 391 -3.82 -38.16 5.82
N VAL A 392 -3.78 -37.51 4.66
CA VAL A 392 -3.99 -36.07 4.52
C VAL A 392 -5.34 -35.83 3.85
N LEU A 393 -6.11 -34.93 4.43
CA LEU A 393 -7.50 -34.65 4.13
C LEU A 393 -7.68 -33.15 3.90
N GLU A 394 -8.59 -32.81 3.00
CA GLU A 394 -9.07 -31.44 2.81
C GLU A 394 -10.40 -31.26 3.53
N VAL A 395 -10.44 -30.35 4.51
CA VAL A 395 -11.62 -30.07 5.32
C VAL A 395 -12.09 -28.63 5.08
N PHE A 396 -13.38 -28.48 4.78
CA PHE A 396 -14.00 -27.19 4.55
C PHE A 396 -15.43 -27.18 5.12
N TYR A 397 -15.80 -26.12 5.86
CA TYR A 397 -17.08 -26.03 6.59
C TYR A 397 -17.49 -27.31 7.34
N HIS A 398 -16.56 -27.87 8.13
CA HIS A 398 -16.79 -29.08 8.94
C HIS A 398 -17.14 -30.34 8.11
N LYS A 399 -16.77 -30.37 6.83
CA LYS A 399 -16.92 -31.53 5.94
C LYS A 399 -15.59 -31.94 5.34
N ILE A 400 -15.45 -33.23 5.06
CA ILE A 400 -14.27 -33.79 4.40
C ILE A 400 -14.53 -33.80 2.89
N TYR A 401 -13.80 -32.98 2.16
CA TYR A 401 -13.99 -32.83 0.72
C TYR A 401 -13.18 -33.81 -0.11
N LYS A 402 -11.99 -34.16 0.38
CA LYS A 402 -11.05 -34.96 -0.39
C LYS A 402 -10.05 -35.67 0.52
N ILE A 403 -9.80 -36.95 0.23
CA ILE A 403 -8.61 -37.64 0.70
C ILE A 403 -7.56 -37.51 -0.40
N PHE A 404 -6.39 -36.99 -0.04
CA PHE A 404 -5.32 -36.82 -1.00
C PHE A 404 -4.60 -38.16 -1.28
N PRO A 405 -4.55 -38.62 -2.54
CA PRO A 405 -3.70 -39.74 -2.93
C PRO A 405 -2.22 -39.42 -2.69
N LEU A 406 -1.43 -40.42 -2.30
CA LEU A 406 0.00 -40.25 -1.99
C LEU A 406 0.83 -39.64 -3.13
N HIS A 407 0.44 -39.89 -4.38
CA HIS A 407 1.13 -39.41 -5.59
C HIS A 407 0.65 -38.03 -6.06
N GLU A 408 -0.36 -37.44 -5.41
CA GLU A 408 -0.85 -36.12 -5.80
C GLU A 408 0.21 -35.06 -5.50
N LYS A 409 0.45 -34.19 -6.49
CA LYS A 409 1.41 -33.09 -6.37
C LYS A 409 0.88 -32.00 -5.46
N ILE A 410 1.75 -31.48 -4.60
CA ILE A 410 1.38 -30.42 -3.66
C ILE A 410 1.02 -29.11 -4.34
N GLU A 411 1.56 -28.84 -5.54
CA GLU A 411 1.25 -27.64 -6.32
C GLU A 411 -0.26 -27.46 -6.56
N ASN A 412 -1.00 -28.57 -6.74
CA ASN A 412 -2.43 -28.57 -7.05
C ASN A 412 -3.35 -28.29 -5.85
N ILE A 413 -2.81 -28.29 -4.63
CA ILE A 413 -3.59 -28.12 -3.39
C ILE A 413 -3.96 -26.65 -3.21
N ASN A 414 -5.23 -26.33 -2.93
CA ASN A 414 -5.65 -24.96 -2.64
C ASN A 414 -5.68 -24.72 -1.11
N ASP A 415 -4.63 -24.11 -0.59
CA ASP A 415 -4.46 -23.81 0.83
C ASP A 415 -5.04 -22.46 1.28
N GLN A 416 -5.64 -21.68 0.37
CA GLN A 416 -6.16 -20.35 0.68
C GLN A 416 -7.48 -20.36 1.46
N TYR A 417 -8.28 -21.42 1.32
CA TYR A 417 -9.62 -21.48 1.92
C TYR A 417 -9.89 -22.78 2.68
N TRP A 418 -9.18 -23.86 2.35
CA TRP A 418 -9.47 -25.19 2.88
C TRP A 418 -8.42 -25.54 3.92
N THR A 419 -8.84 -26.24 4.97
CA THR A 419 -7.93 -26.67 6.03
C THR A 419 -7.34 -28.02 5.65
N LEU A 420 -6.02 -28.10 5.51
CA LEU A 420 -5.34 -29.37 5.38
C LEU A 420 -5.25 -30.03 6.75
N ARG A 421 -5.88 -31.19 6.88
CA ARG A 421 -5.87 -32.01 8.09
C ARG A 421 -5.05 -33.26 7.84
N ALA A 422 -4.12 -33.56 8.73
CA ALA A 422 -3.48 -34.85 8.79
C ALA A 422 -3.96 -35.60 10.03
N GLU A 423 -4.20 -36.89 9.89
CA GLU A 423 -4.57 -37.76 11.00
C GLU A 423 -3.97 -39.13 10.85
N GLU A 424 -3.75 -39.77 11.99
CA GLU A 424 -3.36 -41.17 12.03
C GLU A 424 -4.49 -42.03 11.51
N VAL A 425 -4.14 -42.89 10.55
CA VAL A 425 -4.98 -44.03 10.20
C VAL A 425 -4.86 -45.00 11.36
N CYS A 426 -5.76 -44.87 12.32
CA CYS A 426 -6.00 -45.91 13.32
C CYS A 426 -6.36 -47.19 12.57
N LYS A 427 -5.37 -48.07 12.37
CA LYS A 427 -5.60 -49.51 12.26
C LYS A 427 -6.03 -49.94 13.66
N THR A 428 -7.27 -49.65 14.02
CA THR A 428 -7.78 -49.88 15.37
C THR A 428 -7.56 -51.34 15.74
N ASN A 429 -6.90 -51.57 16.87
CA ASN A 429 -6.82 -52.87 17.57
C ASN A 429 -8.22 -53.39 18.03
N ASP A 430 -9.30 -52.78 17.58
CA ASP A 430 -10.70 -53.18 17.80
C ASP A 430 -11.37 -53.74 16.53
N VAL A 431 -10.59 -54.00 15.47
CA VAL A 431 -11.06 -54.84 14.36
C VAL A 431 -10.59 -56.27 14.63
N PRO A 432 -11.50 -57.27 14.71
CA PRO A 432 -11.14 -58.69 14.75
C PRO A 432 -10.22 -59.03 13.56
N GLU A 433 -9.44 -60.11 13.65
CA GLU A 433 -8.45 -60.57 12.65
C GLU A 433 -8.93 -60.72 11.18
N GLU A 434 -10.16 -60.36 10.86
CA GLU A 434 -10.82 -60.45 9.56
C GLU A 434 -10.50 -59.30 8.59
N GLU A 435 -9.97 -58.15 9.03
CA GLU A 435 -9.54 -57.05 8.13
C GLU A 435 -8.04 -57.12 7.71
N LYS A 436 -7.34 -58.24 7.93
CA LYS A 436 -6.06 -58.47 7.21
C LYS A 436 -6.27 -58.65 5.69
N ASN A 437 -7.51 -58.97 5.30
CA ASN A 437 -8.02 -58.92 3.94
C ASN A 437 -9.36 -58.19 4.00
N PRO A 438 -9.51 -56.95 3.48
CA PRO A 438 -10.83 -56.33 3.46
C PRO A 438 -11.78 -57.28 2.74
N SER A 439 -12.82 -57.72 3.44
CA SER A 439 -13.91 -58.39 2.76
C SER A 439 -14.43 -57.40 1.70
N GLN A 440 -14.95 -57.88 0.57
CA GLN A 440 -15.43 -57.02 -0.52
C GLN A 440 -16.61 -56.08 -0.09
N HIS A 441 -16.99 -56.10 1.20
CA HIS A 441 -18.26 -55.65 1.74
C HIS A 441 -18.14 -54.53 2.79
N ASP A 442 -16.96 -54.27 3.36
CA ASP A 442 -16.75 -53.20 4.36
C ASP A 442 -16.73 -51.81 3.69
N ARG A 443 -17.39 -50.82 4.31
CA ARG A 443 -17.58 -49.47 3.74
C ARG A 443 -17.10 -48.40 4.70
N LEU A 444 -16.24 -47.49 4.24
CA LEU A 444 -15.83 -46.30 4.99
C LEU A 444 -16.82 -45.16 4.72
N ILE A 445 -17.52 -44.68 5.75
CA ILE A 445 -18.48 -43.59 5.65
C ILE A 445 -17.98 -42.32 6.36
N HIS A 446 -18.46 -41.18 5.90
CA HIS A 446 -18.28 -39.89 6.55
C HIS A 446 -19.31 -39.72 7.67
N VAL A 447 -18.88 -39.18 8.81
CA VAL A 447 -19.73 -38.85 9.96
C VAL A 447 -19.56 -37.39 10.31
N TYR A 448 -20.64 -36.61 10.29
CA TYR A 448 -20.64 -35.17 10.53
C TYR A 448 -21.62 -34.78 11.63
N HIS A 449 -21.25 -33.80 12.46
CA HIS A 449 -22.14 -33.21 13.45
C HIS A 449 -22.94 -32.09 12.82
N PHE A 450 -24.25 -32.01 13.09
CA PHE A 450 -25.08 -30.96 12.56
C PHE A 450 -26.19 -30.51 13.52
N THR A 451 -26.58 -29.24 13.40
CA THR A 451 -27.81 -28.72 13.98
C THR A 451 -28.80 -28.42 12.86
N LYS A 452 -30.09 -28.61 13.14
CA LYS A 452 -31.16 -28.21 12.25
C LYS A 452 -31.74 -26.86 12.69
N ASP A 453 -31.69 -25.85 11.82
CA ASP A 453 -32.37 -24.58 12.10
C ASP A 453 -33.89 -24.77 11.93
N PRO A 454 -34.69 -24.61 13.00
CA PRO A 454 -36.14 -24.75 12.93
C PRO A 454 -36.83 -23.72 12.03
N LEU A 455 -36.19 -22.58 11.72
CA LEU A 455 -36.79 -21.50 10.91
C LEU A 455 -36.55 -21.68 9.41
N GLN A 456 -35.36 -22.18 9.02
CA GLN A 456 -34.97 -22.28 7.60
C GLN A 456 -34.95 -23.73 7.08
N ASN A 457 -35.13 -24.72 7.95
CA ASN A 457 -35.05 -26.16 7.63
C ASN A 457 -33.72 -26.54 6.95
N GLN A 458 -32.66 -25.76 7.20
CA GLN A 458 -31.31 -25.98 6.68
C GLN A 458 -30.44 -26.69 7.72
N ILE A 459 -29.56 -27.57 7.23
CA ILE A 459 -28.55 -28.27 8.02
C ILE A 459 -27.32 -27.36 8.15
N GLN A 460 -26.89 -27.11 9.38
CA GLN A 460 -25.63 -26.44 9.68
C GLN A 460 -24.67 -27.45 10.32
N ASN A 461 -23.56 -27.76 9.65
CA ASN A 461 -22.54 -28.66 10.19
C ASN A 461 -21.60 -27.90 11.14
N PHE A 462 -21.12 -28.59 12.16
CA PHE A 462 -20.16 -28.06 13.13
C PHE A 462 -19.23 -29.20 13.62
N GLY A 463 -18.31 -28.88 14.54
CA GLY A 463 -17.43 -29.88 15.15
C GLY A 463 -16.40 -30.47 14.19
N ASP A 464 -15.82 -31.61 14.58
CA ASP A 464 -14.77 -32.28 13.83
C ASP A 464 -15.34 -33.47 13.04
N PRO A 465 -15.29 -33.44 11.70
CA PRO A 465 -15.72 -34.59 10.91
C PRO A 465 -14.74 -35.75 11.05
N PHE A 466 -15.26 -36.98 10.95
CA PHE A 466 -14.44 -38.18 11.02
C PHE A 466 -14.98 -39.31 10.15
N PHE A 467 -14.16 -40.34 9.96
CA PHE A 467 -14.55 -41.55 9.24
C PHE A 467 -14.92 -42.68 10.20
N LEU A 468 -15.90 -43.49 9.76
CA LEU A 468 -16.30 -44.72 10.43
C LEU A 468 -16.41 -45.85 9.41
N ALA A 469 -15.78 -46.99 9.68
CA ALA A 469 -15.98 -48.20 8.88
C ALA A 469 -17.26 -48.89 9.34
N ILE A 470 -18.13 -49.26 8.41
CA ILE A 470 -19.37 -50.02 8.68
C ILE A 470 -19.33 -51.35 7.96
N CYS A 471 -19.81 -52.40 8.62
CA CYS A 471 -19.88 -53.76 8.08
C CYS A 471 -21.26 -54.03 7.44
N GLU A 472 -21.33 -55.01 6.54
CA GLU A 472 -22.60 -55.39 5.91
C GLU A 472 -23.56 -56.04 6.93
N GLY A 473 -24.78 -55.50 7.04
CA GLY A 473 -25.77 -55.96 8.02
C GLY A 473 -25.70 -55.25 9.37
N GLU A 474 -24.71 -54.38 9.59
CA GLU A 474 -24.54 -53.64 10.84
C GLU A 474 -25.72 -52.68 11.08
N THR A 475 -26.32 -52.79 12.27
CA THR A 475 -27.46 -51.98 12.71
C THR A 475 -27.01 -50.64 13.27
N LEU A 476 -27.90 -49.66 13.28
CA LEU A 476 -27.61 -48.35 13.88
C LEU A 476 -27.26 -48.46 15.37
N ALA A 477 -27.87 -49.39 16.12
CA ALA A 477 -27.56 -49.60 17.54
C ALA A 477 -26.08 -49.96 17.78
N GLU A 478 -25.52 -50.82 16.93
CA GLU A 478 -24.11 -51.23 16.99
C GLU A 478 -23.18 -50.07 16.60
N VAL A 479 -23.53 -49.36 15.53
CA VAL A 479 -22.83 -48.16 15.06
C VAL A 479 -22.81 -47.06 16.14
N LYS A 480 -23.94 -46.81 16.80
CA LYS A 480 -24.09 -45.87 17.92
C LYS A 480 -23.12 -46.19 19.04
N GLY A 481 -23.05 -47.44 19.48
CA GLY A 481 -22.13 -47.87 20.54
C GLY A 481 -20.64 -47.70 20.18
N ARG A 482 -20.29 -47.76 18.89
CA ARG A 482 -18.93 -47.46 18.42
C ARG A 482 -18.65 -45.96 18.36
N ILE A 483 -19.59 -45.16 17.86
CA ILE A 483 -19.47 -43.70 17.81
C ILE A 483 -19.34 -43.14 19.22
N GLN A 484 -20.16 -43.61 20.17
CA GLN A 484 -20.12 -43.16 21.56
C GLN A 484 -18.75 -43.43 22.21
N ARG A 485 -18.21 -44.64 22.05
CA ARG A 485 -16.87 -45.00 22.54
C ARG A 485 -15.78 -44.15 21.89
N LYS A 486 -15.88 -43.89 20.59
CA LYS A 486 -14.90 -43.09 19.85
C LYS A 486 -14.88 -41.64 20.29
N LEU A 487 -16.05 -41.03 20.50
CA LEU A 487 -16.21 -39.64 20.89
C LEU A 487 -16.15 -39.42 22.42
N GLN A 488 -16.13 -40.49 23.21
CA GLN A 488 -16.10 -40.47 24.67
C GLN A 488 -17.25 -39.63 25.29
N VAL A 489 -18.44 -39.69 24.68
CA VAL A 489 -19.61 -38.90 25.10
C VAL A 489 -20.39 -39.63 26.21
N PRO A 490 -20.75 -38.95 27.32
CA PRO A 490 -21.56 -39.55 28.38
C PRO A 490 -22.93 -40.03 27.88
N ASP A 491 -23.44 -41.12 28.47
CA ASP A 491 -24.72 -41.73 28.09
C ASP A 491 -25.89 -40.74 28.09
N GLU A 492 -25.95 -39.85 29.09
CA GLU A 492 -27.03 -38.86 29.24
C GLU A 492 -27.06 -37.79 28.13
N GLU A 493 -25.91 -37.48 27.54
CA GLU A 493 -25.81 -36.54 26.43
C GLU A 493 -26.06 -37.27 25.12
N PHE A 494 -25.43 -38.43 24.95
CA PHE A 494 -25.55 -39.23 23.73
C PHE A 494 -26.98 -39.73 23.46
N SER A 495 -27.77 -39.99 24.51
CA SER A 495 -29.17 -40.39 24.37
C SER A 495 -30.07 -39.31 23.76
N LYS A 496 -29.63 -38.03 23.76
CA LYS A 496 -30.36 -36.91 23.15
C LYS A 496 -30.06 -36.74 21.67
N TRP A 497 -29.02 -37.40 21.16
CA TRP A 497 -28.56 -37.26 19.78
C TRP A 497 -29.48 -38.02 18.84
N LYS A 498 -29.77 -37.43 17.68
CA LYS A 498 -30.51 -38.11 16.60
C LYS A 498 -29.56 -38.42 15.46
N PHE A 499 -29.81 -39.55 14.79
CA PHE A 499 -28.93 -40.05 13.74
C PHE A 499 -29.72 -40.04 12.44
N ALA A 500 -29.13 -39.47 11.40
CA ALA A 500 -29.78 -39.34 10.11
C ALA A 500 -28.83 -39.71 8.98
N PHE A 501 -29.34 -40.44 7.98
CA PHE A 501 -28.69 -40.53 6.69
C PHE A 501 -28.94 -39.22 5.94
N ILE A 502 -27.88 -38.50 5.60
CA ILE A 502 -27.98 -37.26 4.85
C ILE A 502 -27.61 -37.51 3.39
N SER A 503 -28.50 -37.12 2.48
CA SER A 503 -28.26 -37.10 1.04
C SER A 503 -28.82 -35.81 0.46
N MET A 504 -28.04 -35.10 -0.37
CA MET A 504 -28.48 -33.82 -0.97
C MET A 504 -29.00 -32.79 0.06
N ASN A 505 -28.35 -32.72 1.23
CA ASN A 505 -28.73 -31.86 2.36
C ASN A 505 -30.13 -32.13 2.96
N ARG A 506 -30.69 -33.32 2.73
CA ARG A 506 -31.96 -33.77 3.30
C ARG A 506 -31.70 -34.86 4.34
N PRO A 507 -32.16 -34.68 5.60
CA PRO A 507 -32.00 -35.69 6.63
C PRO A 507 -33.11 -36.74 6.55
N ASP A 508 -32.71 -38.01 6.53
CA ASP A 508 -33.58 -39.17 6.71
C ASP A 508 -33.20 -39.87 8.02
N TYR A 509 -34.05 -39.74 9.05
CA TYR A 509 -33.75 -40.21 10.40
C TYR A 509 -33.81 -41.73 10.49
N LEU A 510 -32.78 -42.32 11.09
CA LEU A 510 -32.62 -43.76 11.21
C LEU A 510 -33.12 -44.25 12.58
N GLN A 511 -33.71 -45.44 12.58
CA GLN A 511 -34.09 -46.20 13.78
C GLN A 511 -32.99 -47.19 14.17
N ASP A 512 -32.99 -47.64 15.42
CA ASP A 512 -31.95 -48.54 15.95
C ASP A 512 -31.87 -49.89 15.20
N SER A 513 -33.00 -50.37 14.67
CA SER A 513 -33.09 -51.59 13.86
C SER A 513 -32.68 -51.40 12.39
N ASP A 514 -32.44 -50.17 11.94
CA ASP A 514 -32.10 -49.91 10.54
C ASP A 514 -30.67 -50.39 10.24
N VAL A 515 -30.52 -51.12 9.14
CA VAL A 515 -29.22 -51.54 8.62
C VAL A 515 -28.56 -50.36 7.93
N VAL A 516 -27.48 -49.84 8.53
CA VAL A 516 -26.79 -48.62 8.08
C VAL A 516 -26.14 -48.85 6.72
N SER A 517 -25.50 -50.02 6.52
CA SER A 517 -24.81 -50.35 5.27
C SER A 517 -25.75 -50.36 4.05
N ALA A 518 -27.04 -50.67 4.22
CA ALA A 518 -28.01 -50.71 3.12
C ALA A 518 -28.28 -49.32 2.50
N ARG A 519 -28.02 -48.24 3.24
CA ARG A 519 -28.31 -46.86 2.79
C ARG A 519 -27.19 -46.25 1.93
N PHE A 520 -25.95 -46.75 2.04
CA PHE A 520 -24.79 -46.19 1.34
C PHE A 520 -24.39 -47.01 0.11
N GLN A 521 -24.96 -46.71 -1.06
CA GLN A 521 -24.83 -47.57 -2.27
C GLN A 521 -23.62 -47.26 -3.18
N ARG A 522 -22.94 -46.12 -3.01
CA ARG A 522 -21.82 -45.70 -3.89
C ARG A 522 -20.50 -45.61 -3.12
N ARG A 523 -19.43 -46.18 -3.70
CA ARG A 523 -18.09 -46.24 -3.08
C ARG A 523 -17.32 -44.91 -3.11
N ASP A 524 -17.56 -44.04 -4.09
CA ASP A 524 -16.79 -42.80 -4.26
C ASP A 524 -17.74 -41.61 -4.51
N VAL A 525 -18.04 -40.83 -3.47
CA VAL A 525 -18.85 -39.62 -3.65
C VAL A 525 -18.35 -38.48 -2.77
N TYR A 526 -17.32 -37.78 -3.27
CA TYR A 526 -16.97 -36.45 -2.80
C TYR A 526 -17.79 -35.38 -3.53
N GLY A 527 -18.12 -34.27 -2.88
CA GLY A 527 -18.77 -33.10 -3.50
C GLY A 527 -20.30 -33.08 -3.44
N ALA A 528 -20.96 -32.49 -4.43
CA ALA A 528 -22.40 -32.13 -4.41
C ALA A 528 -23.40 -33.30 -4.25
N TRP A 529 -22.91 -34.55 -4.28
CA TRP A 529 -23.71 -35.78 -4.18
C TRP A 529 -23.42 -36.57 -2.89
N GLU A 530 -22.65 -35.98 -1.97
CA GLU A 530 -22.15 -36.59 -0.75
C GLU A 530 -23.28 -37.23 0.10
N GLN A 531 -23.05 -38.47 0.50
CA GLN A 531 -23.86 -39.21 1.46
C GLN A 531 -23.04 -39.39 2.74
N TYR A 532 -23.61 -39.03 3.88
CA TYR A 532 -22.94 -39.14 5.18
C TYR A 532 -23.92 -39.47 6.30
N LEU A 533 -23.39 -39.98 7.41
CA LEU A 533 -24.13 -40.16 8.64
C LEU A 533 -24.07 -38.86 9.46
N GLY A 534 -25.22 -38.21 9.60
CA GLY A 534 -25.37 -36.98 10.38
C GLY A 534 -25.70 -37.28 11.84
N LEU A 535 -25.01 -36.59 12.75
CA LEU A 535 -25.25 -36.60 14.19
C LEU A 535 -25.93 -35.28 14.57
N GLU A 536 -27.25 -35.30 14.77
CA GLU A 536 -28.01 -34.13 15.18
C GLU A 536 -27.90 -33.92 16.69
N HIS A 537 -27.22 -32.85 17.10
CA HIS A 537 -27.20 -32.40 18.50
C HIS A 537 -26.83 -30.92 18.60
N THR A 538 -27.01 -30.33 19.79
CA THR A 538 -26.57 -28.96 20.07
C THR A 538 -25.05 -28.88 20.15
N ASP A 539 -24.47 -27.82 19.60
CA ASP A 539 -23.05 -27.51 19.77
C ASP A 539 -22.79 -27.08 21.23
N THR A 540 -22.34 -28.03 22.05
CA THR A 540 -21.97 -27.85 23.46
C THR A 540 -20.48 -27.53 23.62
N ALA A 541 -19.70 -27.55 22.53
CA ALA A 541 -18.31 -27.17 22.60
C ALA A 541 -18.24 -25.69 23.02
N PRO A 542 -17.38 -25.33 24.00
CA PRO A 542 -17.08 -23.92 24.22
C PRO A 542 -16.67 -23.38 22.85
N LYS A 543 -17.23 -22.23 22.43
CA LYS A 543 -16.84 -21.53 21.21
C LYS A 543 -15.33 -21.21 21.30
N ARG A 544 -14.49 -22.22 21.08
CA ARG A 544 -13.04 -22.12 21.08
C ARG A 544 -12.73 -21.16 19.94
N ALA A 545 -11.69 -20.37 20.14
CA ALA A 545 -11.20 -19.35 19.20
C ALA A 545 -10.72 -19.92 17.85
N TYR A 546 -11.20 -21.09 17.42
CA TYR A 546 -10.87 -21.73 16.15
C TYR A 546 -11.47 -21.01 14.94
N THR A 547 -12.49 -20.16 15.15
CA THR A 547 -12.96 -19.21 14.12
C THR A 547 -12.06 -17.98 13.98
N ALA A 548 -11.06 -17.78 14.84
CA ALA A 548 -10.06 -16.72 14.65
C ALA A 548 -8.95 -17.12 13.67
N ASN A 549 -8.70 -18.43 13.47
CA ASN A 549 -7.62 -18.94 12.61
C ASN A 549 -8.10 -19.56 11.28
N GLN A 550 -9.41 -19.69 11.04
CA GLN A 550 -9.94 -19.95 9.70
C GLN A 550 -9.95 -18.64 8.89
N ASN A 551 -8.79 -18.29 8.30
CA ASN A 551 -8.63 -17.41 7.13
C ASN A 551 -9.51 -16.14 7.03
N ARG A 552 -9.88 -15.52 8.15
CA ARG A 552 -9.98 -14.05 8.18
C ARG A 552 -8.58 -13.55 8.45
N HIS A 553 -7.92 -13.07 7.39
CA HIS A 553 -6.90 -12.03 7.56
C HIS A 553 -7.47 -11.06 8.58
N THR A 554 -6.79 -10.90 9.72
CA THR A 554 -7.24 -10.26 10.96
C THR A 554 -7.41 -8.73 10.83
N HIS A 555 -7.94 -8.26 9.70
CA HIS A 555 -7.88 -6.88 9.27
C HIS A 555 -9.18 -6.29 8.73
N GLU A 556 -10.26 -7.06 8.58
CA GLU A 556 -11.58 -6.50 8.30
C GLU A 556 -12.48 -6.54 9.54
N LYS A 557 -12.62 -5.39 10.21
CA LYS A 557 -13.82 -5.13 11.02
C LYS A 557 -14.93 -4.67 10.08
N PRO A 558 -16.16 -5.19 10.19
CA PRO A 558 -17.29 -4.72 9.39
C PRO A 558 -17.57 -3.23 9.70
N VAL A 559 -17.60 -2.42 8.65
CA VAL A 559 -18.03 -1.02 8.70
C VAL A 559 -19.48 -0.98 9.14
N ARG A 560 -19.75 -0.34 10.29
CA ARG A 560 -21.11 0.00 10.70
C ARG A 560 -21.58 1.17 9.84
N ILE A 561 -22.45 0.89 8.87
CA ILE A 561 -23.26 1.93 8.23
C ILE A 561 -24.29 2.36 9.27
N TYR A 562 -24.11 3.56 9.81
CA TYR A 562 -25.19 4.25 10.51
C TYR A 562 -26.07 4.88 9.44
N ASN A 563 -27.31 4.43 9.35
CA ASN A 563 -28.37 5.14 8.62
C ASN A 563 -28.70 6.46 9.30
#